data_AF-A0A520IQ41-F1
#
_entry.id   AF-A0A520IQ41-F1
#
_cell.length_a   1.000
_cell.length_b   1.000
_cell.length_c   1.000
_cell.angle_alpha   90.00
_cell.angle_beta   90.00
_cell.angle_gamma   90.00
#
_symmetry.space_group_name_H-M   'P 1'
#
loop_
_entity.id
_entity.type
_entity.pdbx_description
1 polymer ?
#
loop_
_entity_poly.entity_id
_entity_poly.type
_entity_poly.pdbx_seq_one_letter_code
_entity_poly.pdbx_strand_id
1 'polypeptide(L)'
;FYSYRLPNFTNHVLEQMEEVRTSAQPVFLFVHTCSMHWPGILPFPYYPRSDFPEHSQVPFSYTSKFRGLSHQPLTSEQWVEQSQFNQRIYDSAKQMTVDEFLNPVFSYLKQSGLMDNSIVVLMSDHGENLWQSGPKYPKEKMVEHGGSLLFGSQSELSFFRIKAPMLTPATSDQTAGVIDILPSVLQLAGLTATDVDGKSFVTEGKLKPQGQSYYVETGLWPFASYSGQFLTTPATNLGPLLKLDSEYWKLFVDPLFLPGVVLQKQRAIYIGDYRYTVFPTSKGFEEFLCDTERDKGCLTNLALELPEVLKQARSQITPYFKADIDHDLLRVGACSSLPSMEPSTAPKFSEVRKYQWQYFFQALECLRSKHDYAYSTAILNSLMNNEEVSAQLKSRILLHGLNLCGWATAFNSINMPDYMRNHLNINEDTDLAQLKYGEATLRCLTILGNHVAAELVSNKLLEKRSKSKTQIESLVQQELSEIRQSRELHNLNEMP
;
A
#
# COMPACT_ATOMS: atom_id res chain seq x y z
N PHE A 1 15.63 -14.27 -3.13
CA PHE A 1 15.91 -14.37 -4.58
C PHE A 1 15.86 -15.78 -5.15
N TYR A 2 16.08 -16.83 -4.35
CA TYR A 2 16.12 -18.20 -4.85
C TYR A 2 14.78 -18.64 -5.50
N SER A 3 13.64 -18.36 -4.85
CA SER A 3 12.28 -18.59 -5.36
C SER A 3 11.89 -17.82 -6.63
N TYR A 4 12.70 -16.86 -7.08
CA TYR A 4 12.48 -16.14 -8.35
C TYR A 4 13.19 -16.82 -9.53
N ARG A 5 14.10 -17.77 -9.28
CA ARG A 5 14.89 -18.45 -10.31
C ARG A 5 14.46 -19.90 -10.40
N LEU A 6 13.45 -20.15 -11.23
CA LEU A 6 12.77 -21.44 -11.29
C LEU A 6 13.72 -22.63 -11.46
N PRO A 7 14.66 -22.71 -12.42
CA PRO A 7 15.43 -23.94 -12.61
C PRO A 7 16.17 -24.41 -11.35
N ASN A 8 16.85 -23.50 -10.66
CA ASN A 8 17.56 -23.83 -9.42
C ASN A 8 16.59 -24.13 -8.29
N PHE A 9 15.52 -23.33 -8.16
CA PHE A 9 14.50 -23.55 -7.13
C PHE A 9 13.81 -24.91 -7.30
N THR A 10 13.47 -25.28 -8.54
CA THR A 10 12.91 -26.58 -8.90
C THR A 10 13.83 -27.72 -8.48
N ASN A 11 15.12 -27.65 -8.80
CA ASN A 11 16.07 -28.69 -8.39
C ASN A 11 16.09 -28.87 -6.88
N HIS A 12 16.13 -27.76 -6.13
CA HIS A 12 16.07 -27.82 -4.67
C HIS A 12 14.76 -28.40 -4.15
N VAL A 13 13.63 -28.06 -4.76
CA VAL A 13 12.33 -28.66 -4.41
C VAL A 13 12.33 -30.16 -4.68
N LEU A 14 12.91 -30.61 -5.79
CA LEU A 14 13.04 -32.04 -6.10
C LEU A 14 13.95 -32.76 -5.08
N GLU A 15 15.03 -32.14 -4.63
CA GLU A 15 15.87 -32.66 -3.54
C GLU A 15 15.07 -32.81 -2.24
N GLN A 16 14.28 -31.79 -1.86
CA GLN A 16 13.42 -31.86 -0.68
C GLN A 16 12.32 -32.92 -0.81
N MET A 17 11.79 -33.15 -2.02
CA MET A 17 10.81 -34.21 -2.26
C MET A 17 11.41 -35.62 -2.14
N GLU A 18 12.70 -35.79 -2.40
CA GLU A 18 13.40 -37.06 -2.14
C GLU A 18 13.52 -37.34 -0.63
N GLU A 19 13.75 -36.31 0.18
CA GLU A 19 13.68 -36.42 1.65
C GLU A 19 12.26 -36.80 2.10
N VAL A 20 11.22 -36.18 1.53
CA VAL A 20 9.82 -36.55 1.79
C VAL A 20 9.56 -38.02 1.43
N ARG A 21 10.06 -38.48 0.27
CA ARG A 21 9.88 -39.85 -0.22
C ARG A 21 10.51 -40.90 0.69
N THR A 22 11.64 -40.57 1.30
CA THR A 22 12.41 -41.49 2.16
C THR A 22 12.03 -41.37 3.64
N SER A 23 11.22 -40.39 4.01
CA SER A 23 10.73 -40.20 5.37
C SER A 23 9.79 -41.33 5.81
N ALA A 24 10.00 -41.83 7.03
CA ALA A 24 9.06 -42.74 7.69
C ALA A 24 7.88 -42.02 8.36
N GLN A 25 7.95 -40.70 8.52
CA GLN A 25 6.92 -39.88 9.15
C GLN A 25 6.17 -39.04 8.10
N PRO A 26 4.88 -38.72 8.31
CA PRO A 26 4.17 -37.76 7.46
C PRO A 26 4.90 -36.41 7.42
N VAL A 27 5.06 -35.84 6.22
CA VAL A 27 5.75 -34.56 6.02
C VAL A 27 4.79 -33.52 5.45
N PHE A 28 4.83 -32.31 5.99
CA PHE A 28 4.24 -31.12 5.38
C PHE A 28 5.34 -30.34 4.65
N LEU A 29 5.27 -30.30 3.32
CA LEU A 29 6.18 -29.52 2.48
C LEU A 29 5.45 -28.30 1.94
N PHE A 30 5.88 -27.11 2.36
CA PHE A 30 5.40 -25.83 1.84
C PHE A 30 6.38 -25.27 0.81
N VAL A 31 5.92 -25.06 -0.41
CA VAL A 31 6.74 -24.55 -1.52
C VAL A 31 6.13 -23.26 -2.05
N HIS A 32 6.88 -22.16 -1.98
CA HIS A 32 6.46 -20.85 -2.45
C HIS A 32 7.43 -20.32 -3.50
N THR A 33 6.97 -20.26 -4.76
CA THR A 33 7.69 -19.63 -5.86
C THR A 33 7.21 -18.20 -6.06
N CYS A 34 8.13 -17.30 -6.43
CA CYS A 34 7.83 -15.91 -6.78
C CYS A 34 8.04 -15.66 -8.28
N SER A 35 8.04 -16.70 -9.12
CA SER A 35 8.37 -16.62 -10.55
C SER A 35 7.46 -15.72 -11.38
N MET A 36 6.23 -15.49 -10.92
CA MET A 36 5.23 -14.62 -11.54
C MET A 36 5.01 -13.32 -10.76
N HIS A 37 5.78 -13.09 -9.69
CA HIS A 37 5.61 -11.92 -8.83
C HIS A 37 6.09 -10.63 -9.52
N TRP A 38 5.46 -9.51 -9.15
CA TRP A 38 5.83 -8.17 -9.57
C TRP A 38 7.34 -7.92 -9.38
N PRO A 39 8.09 -7.47 -10.39
CA PRO A 39 7.67 -6.80 -11.64
C PRO A 39 7.45 -7.72 -12.86
N GLY A 40 7.51 -9.05 -12.69
CA GLY A 40 7.32 -10.02 -13.78
C GLY A 40 8.34 -9.91 -14.91
N ILE A 41 9.63 -9.95 -14.56
CA ILE A 41 10.71 -9.97 -15.56
C ILE A 41 10.90 -11.38 -16.08
N LEU A 42 10.87 -11.53 -17.40
CA LEU A 42 11.02 -12.83 -18.04
C LEU A 42 12.44 -13.07 -18.59
N PRO A 43 13.04 -14.24 -18.31
CA PRO A 43 14.27 -14.66 -18.96
C PRO A 43 14.01 -15.20 -20.38
N PHE A 44 15.08 -15.36 -21.17
CA PHE A 44 15.03 -16.17 -22.38
C PHE A 44 14.61 -17.61 -22.03
N PRO A 45 13.78 -18.30 -22.84
CA PRO A 45 13.16 -17.85 -24.10
C PRO A 45 11.78 -17.20 -23.93
N TYR A 46 11.32 -16.96 -22.70
CA TYR A 46 9.91 -16.67 -22.39
C TYR A 46 9.48 -15.22 -22.65
N TYR A 47 10.40 -14.25 -22.71
CA TYR A 47 10.00 -12.87 -23.00
C TYR A 47 9.45 -12.70 -24.44
N PRO A 48 8.39 -11.90 -24.65
CA PRO A 48 7.89 -11.56 -25.98
C PRO A 48 8.97 -10.88 -26.83
N ARG A 49 9.12 -11.30 -28.10
CA ARG A 49 10.16 -10.79 -29.01
C ARG A 49 9.66 -9.82 -30.09
N SER A 50 8.37 -9.51 -30.09
CA SER A 50 7.73 -8.60 -31.05
C SER A 50 6.65 -7.76 -30.38
N ASP A 51 6.17 -6.75 -31.10
CA ASP A 51 4.98 -5.97 -30.74
C ASP A 51 5.12 -5.28 -29.38
N PHE A 52 6.32 -4.74 -29.12
CA PHE A 52 6.60 -3.92 -27.96
C PHE A 52 5.95 -2.54 -28.16
N PRO A 53 5.08 -2.07 -27.25
CA PRO A 53 4.53 -0.73 -27.37
C PRO A 53 5.65 0.31 -27.38
N GLU A 54 5.66 1.23 -28.34
CA GLU A 54 6.74 2.24 -28.47
C GLU A 54 6.87 3.12 -27.21
N HIS A 55 5.78 3.30 -26.48
CA HIS A 55 5.71 4.07 -25.25
C HIS A 55 6.09 3.25 -24.00
N SER A 56 6.29 1.93 -24.14
CA SER A 56 6.73 1.07 -23.05
C SER A 56 8.18 1.34 -22.69
N GLN A 57 8.46 1.49 -21.41
CA GLN A 57 9.82 1.76 -20.91
C GLN A 57 10.57 0.50 -20.49
N VAL A 58 9.91 -0.67 -20.48
CA VAL A 58 10.49 -1.94 -20.00
C VAL A 58 10.08 -3.10 -20.93
N PRO A 59 10.92 -3.51 -21.89
CA PRO A 59 10.53 -4.46 -22.93
C PRO A 59 10.36 -5.91 -22.46
N PHE A 60 10.81 -6.26 -21.24
CA PHE A 60 10.80 -7.63 -20.72
C PHE A 60 10.07 -7.78 -19.38
N SER A 61 9.25 -6.79 -19.01
CA SER A 61 8.56 -6.71 -17.73
C SER A 61 7.21 -6.04 -17.94
N TYR A 62 6.17 -6.44 -17.21
CA TYR A 62 4.87 -5.73 -17.29
C TYR A 62 4.86 -4.41 -16.49
N THR A 63 5.99 -4.05 -15.85
CA THR A 63 6.13 -2.85 -15.00
C THR A 63 7.59 -2.61 -14.62
N SER A 64 7.96 -1.37 -14.27
CA SER A 64 9.33 -1.01 -13.88
C SER A 64 9.62 -1.31 -12.41
N LYS A 65 10.83 -1.83 -12.12
CA LYS A 65 11.39 -1.96 -10.76
C LYS A 65 11.53 -0.63 -10.02
N PHE A 66 11.71 0.46 -10.77
CA PHE A 66 11.90 1.80 -10.22
C PHE A 66 10.73 2.67 -10.66
N ARG A 67 9.77 2.82 -9.72
CA ARG A 67 8.47 3.52 -9.82
C ARG A 67 8.51 5.01 -10.24
N GLY A 68 9.65 5.55 -10.69
CA GLY A 68 9.78 6.94 -11.17
C GLY A 68 9.56 7.15 -12.67
N LEU A 69 9.49 6.06 -13.45
CA LEU A 69 9.46 6.14 -14.92
C LEU A 69 8.03 6.13 -15.51
N SER A 70 7.03 5.56 -14.84
CA SER A 70 5.66 5.44 -15.38
C SER A 70 4.68 6.51 -14.87
N HIS A 71 5.09 7.77 -14.84
CA HIS A 71 4.19 8.91 -14.59
C HIS A 71 3.76 9.64 -15.86
N GLN A 72 4.12 9.13 -17.04
CA GLN A 72 3.58 9.66 -18.27
C GLN A 72 2.07 9.33 -18.31
N PRO A 73 1.19 10.34 -18.40
CA PRO A 73 -0.22 10.10 -18.61
C PRO A 73 -0.38 9.43 -19.97
N LEU A 74 -0.64 8.12 -19.97
CA LEU A 74 -0.98 7.40 -21.20
C LEU A 74 -2.34 7.86 -21.70
N THR A 75 -2.50 7.94 -23.02
CA THR A 75 -3.82 8.04 -23.65
C THR A 75 -4.59 6.74 -23.41
N SER A 76 -5.91 6.76 -23.60
CA SER A 76 -6.73 5.54 -23.48
C SER A 76 -6.28 4.43 -24.44
N GLU A 77 -5.81 4.78 -25.64
CA GLU A 77 -5.31 3.83 -26.64
C GLU A 77 -3.98 3.21 -26.19
N GLN A 78 -3.03 4.04 -25.77
CA GLN A 78 -1.76 3.57 -25.20
C GLN A 78 -1.99 2.69 -23.97
N TRP A 79 -3.00 3.01 -23.16
CA TRP A 79 -3.38 2.21 -22.00
C TRP A 79 -3.83 0.80 -22.40
N VAL A 80 -4.69 0.68 -23.42
CA VAL A 80 -5.16 -0.62 -23.94
C VAL A 80 -3.99 -1.41 -24.52
N GLU A 81 -3.14 -0.77 -25.32
CA GLU A 81 -1.96 -1.42 -25.93
C GLU A 81 -1.01 -1.97 -24.85
N GLN A 82 -0.70 -1.16 -23.83
CA GLN A 82 0.17 -1.58 -22.73
C GLN A 82 -0.46 -2.68 -21.87
N SER A 83 -1.76 -2.63 -21.60
CA SER A 83 -2.48 -3.70 -20.88
C SER A 83 -2.41 -5.02 -21.64
N GLN A 84 -2.60 -5.00 -22.97
CA GLN A 84 -2.46 -6.20 -23.82
C GLN A 84 -1.03 -6.73 -23.82
N PHE A 85 -0.02 -5.85 -23.87
CA PHE A 85 1.38 -6.27 -23.75
C PHE A 85 1.67 -6.90 -22.38
N ASN A 86 1.20 -6.29 -21.30
CA ASN A 86 1.33 -6.81 -19.94
C ASN A 86 0.68 -8.19 -19.79
N GLN A 87 -0.48 -8.41 -20.40
CA GLN A 87 -1.13 -9.71 -20.46
C GLN A 87 -0.25 -10.77 -21.14
N ARG A 88 0.40 -10.43 -22.27
CA ARG A 88 1.32 -11.36 -22.94
C ARG A 88 2.52 -11.73 -22.08
N ILE A 89 3.09 -10.75 -21.36
CA ILE A 89 4.17 -11.02 -20.40
C ILE A 89 3.68 -11.98 -19.30
N TYR A 90 2.51 -11.72 -18.73
CA TYR A 90 1.95 -12.58 -17.69
C TYR A 90 1.64 -14.00 -18.19
N ASP A 91 1.12 -14.12 -19.41
CA ASP A 91 0.86 -15.42 -20.05
C ASP A 91 2.15 -16.21 -20.28
N SER A 92 3.21 -15.56 -20.75
CA SER A 92 4.54 -16.17 -20.84
C SER A 92 5.11 -16.57 -19.48
N ALA A 93 4.86 -15.79 -18.41
CA ALA A 93 5.28 -16.12 -17.06
C ALA A 93 4.60 -17.39 -16.52
N LYS A 94 3.31 -17.56 -16.83
CA LYS A 94 2.56 -18.80 -16.55
C LYS A 94 3.17 -19.98 -17.29
N GLN A 95 3.48 -19.83 -18.58
CA GLN A 95 4.10 -20.89 -19.37
C GLN A 95 5.46 -21.30 -18.81
N MET A 96 6.32 -20.32 -18.48
CA MET A 96 7.59 -20.57 -17.80
C MET A 96 7.42 -21.34 -16.49
N THR A 97 6.41 -20.95 -15.69
CA THR A 97 6.12 -21.62 -14.42
C THR A 97 5.64 -23.06 -14.62
N VAL A 98 4.86 -23.31 -15.68
CA VAL A 98 4.48 -24.67 -16.08
C VAL A 98 5.71 -25.49 -16.48
N ASP A 99 6.52 -24.98 -17.39
CA ASP A 99 7.63 -25.73 -17.99
C ASP A 99 8.77 -25.97 -17.01
N GLU A 100 9.19 -24.95 -16.27
CA GLU A 100 10.39 -24.99 -15.43
C GLU A 100 10.11 -25.49 -14.00
N PHE A 101 8.85 -25.49 -13.55
CA PHE A 101 8.52 -25.80 -12.15
C PHE A 101 7.41 -26.85 -12.02
N LEU A 102 6.20 -26.57 -12.52
CA LEU A 102 5.07 -27.49 -12.31
C LEU A 102 5.29 -28.84 -13.00
N ASN A 103 5.72 -28.85 -14.27
CA ASN A 103 5.96 -30.08 -15.01
C ASN A 103 7.00 -30.98 -14.33
N PRO A 104 8.20 -30.50 -13.95
CA PRO A 104 9.16 -31.31 -13.19
C PRO A 104 8.62 -31.83 -11.85
N VAL A 105 8.01 -30.95 -11.04
CA VAL A 105 7.48 -31.31 -9.71
C VAL A 105 6.39 -32.37 -9.81
N PHE A 106 5.39 -32.16 -10.68
CA PHE A 106 4.31 -33.14 -10.87
C PHE A 106 4.78 -34.42 -11.55
N SER A 107 5.78 -34.36 -12.41
CA SER A 107 6.38 -35.56 -13.00
C SER A 107 7.08 -36.40 -11.92
N TYR A 108 7.85 -35.76 -11.05
CA TYR A 108 8.50 -36.43 -9.93
C TYR A 108 7.46 -37.02 -8.96
N LEU A 109 6.41 -36.28 -8.57
CA LEU A 109 5.33 -36.80 -7.73
C LEU A 109 4.73 -38.09 -8.28
N LYS A 110 4.49 -38.16 -9.61
CA LYS A 110 3.94 -39.36 -10.26
C LYS A 110 4.96 -40.50 -10.33
N GLN A 111 6.18 -40.23 -10.76
CA GLN A 111 7.22 -41.25 -10.95
C GLN A 111 7.69 -41.86 -9.63
N SER A 112 7.69 -41.09 -8.55
CA SER A 112 8.06 -41.55 -7.20
C SER A 112 6.93 -42.25 -6.45
N GLY A 113 5.70 -42.27 -6.98
CA GLY A 113 4.52 -42.77 -6.29
C GLY A 113 3.98 -41.86 -5.18
N LEU A 114 4.63 -40.72 -4.90
CA LEU A 114 4.17 -39.74 -3.91
C LEU A 114 2.78 -39.20 -4.23
N MET A 115 2.44 -39.08 -5.52
CA MET A 115 1.15 -38.56 -5.94
C MET A 115 0.00 -39.36 -5.34
N ASP A 116 0.12 -40.68 -5.15
CA ASP A 116 -0.99 -41.52 -4.70
C ASP A 116 -1.24 -41.43 -3.19
N ASN A 117 -0.24 -41.06 -2.41
CA ASN A 117 -0.30 -40.96 -0.94
C ASN A 117 -0.28 -39.51 -0.41
N SER A 118 -0.31 -38.52 -1.29
CA SER A 118 -0.21 -37.10 -0.90
C SER A 118 -1.52 -36.34 -1.03
N ILE A 119 -1.72 -35.38 -0.12
CA ILE A 119 -2.59 -34.21 -0.31
C ILE A 119 -1.73 -33.15 -1.00
N VAL A 120 -2.08 -32.78 -2.23
CA VAL A 120 -1.35 -31.80 -3.02
C VAL A 120 -2.26 -30.60 -3.24
N VAL A 121 -1.86 -29.44 -2.68
CA VAL A 121 -2.52 -28.17 -2.87
C VAL A 121 -1.66 -27.30 -3.78
N LEU A 122 -2.26 -26.81 -4.87
CA LEU A 122 -1.67 -25.79 -5.73
C LEU A 122 -2.52 -24.53 -5.60
N MET A 123 -1.93 -23.45 -5.11
CA MET A 123 -2.64 -22.19 -4.90
C MET A 123 -1.78 -20.97 -5.23
N SER A 124 -2.45 -19.84 -5.42
CA SER A 124 -1.84 -18.51 -5.38
C SER A 124 -2.23 -17.81 -4.08
N ASP A 125 -1.42 -16.86 -3.62
CA ASP A 125 -1.80 -15.95 -2.54
C ASP A 125 -2.84 -14.92 -3.03
N HIS A 126 -2.65 -14.36 -4.23
CA HIS A 126 -3.59 -13.45 -4.89
C HIS A 126 -3.48 -13.55 -6.43
N GLY A 127 -4.25 -12.74 -7.15
CA GLY A 127 -4.17 -12.63 -8.61
C GLY A 127 -3.38 -11.40 -9.07
N GLU A 128 -3.58 -10.96 -10.31
CA GLU A 128 -2.93 -9.75 -10.84
C GLU A 128 -3.93 -8.95 -11.70
N ASN A 129 -3.93 -7.62 -11.58
CA ASN A 129 -4.69 -6.75 -12.46
C ASN A 129 -3.72 -5.96 -13.37
N LEU A 130 -3.68 -6.40 -14.63
CA LEU A 130 -2.77 -5.92 -15.66
C LEU A 130 -3.34 -4.70 -16.40
N TRP A 131 -3.77 -3.67 -15.65
CA TRP A 131 -4.33 -2.42 -16.20
C TRP A 131 -5.68 -2.53 -16.90
N GLN A 132 -6.55 -3.43 -16.45
CA GLN A 132 -7.84 -3.67 -17.09
C GLN A 132 -8.88 -2.58 -16.78
N SER A 133 -8.68 -1.77 -15.72
CA SER A 133 -9.67 -0.79 -15.25
C SER A 133 -9.65 0.55 -16.01
N GLY A 134 -8.59 0.85 -16.76
CA GLY A 134 -8.53 2.07 -17.57
C GLY A 134 -8.50 3.37 -16.75
N PRO A 135 -8.83 4.53 -17.37
CA PRO A 135 -8.80 5.83 -16.69
C PRO A 135 -10.05 6.14 -15.85
N LYS A 136 -10.97 5.19 -15.67
CA LYS A 136 -12.24 5.39 -14.94
C LYS A 136 -12.01 5.51 -13.43
N TYR A 137 -13.01 6.01 -12.69
CA TYR A 137 -12.87 6.27 -11.25
C TYR A 137 -13.08 4.99 -10.42
N PRO A 138 -12.24 4.74 -9.38
CA PRO A 138 -11.06 5.52 -9.05
C PRO A 138 -9.93 5.34 -10.08
N LYS A 139 -9.24 6.42 -10.46
CA LYS A 139 -8.27 6.37 -11.56
C LYS A 139 -7.02 5.60 -11.13
N GLU A 140 -6.85 4.39 -11.67
CA GLU A 140 -5.68 3.52 -11.49
C GLU A 140 -4.41 4.27 -11.91
N LYS A 141 -3.35 4.14 -11.09
CA LYS A 141 -2.05 4.79 -11.35
C LYS A 141 -0.94 3.82 -11.70
N MET A 142 -1.13 2.53 -11.45
CA MET A 142 -0.10 1.50 -11.55
C MET A 142 -0.73 0.12 -11.62
N VAL A 143 0.05 -0.88 -12.04
CA VAL A 143 -0.43 -2.28 -12.10
C VAL A 143 -0.77 -2.66 -10.66
N GLU A 144 -1.95 -3.23 -10.49
CA GLU A 144 -2.47 -3.59 -9.19
C GLU A 144 -2.10 -5.05 -8.91
N HIS A 145 -1.35 -5.24 -7.82
CA HIS A 145 -0.69 -6.48 -7.40
C HIS A 145 -1.24 -6.96 -6.04
N GLY A 146 -2.58 -7.06 -5.92
CA GLY A 146 -3.25 -7.51 -4.69
C GLY A 146 -3.17 -6.52 -3.51
N GLY A 147 -2.77 -5.27 -3.76
CA GLY A 147 -2.70 -4.17 -2.80
C GLY A 147 -3.93 -3.25 -2.77
N SER A 148 -4.96 -3.51 -3.57
CA SER A 148 -6.20 -2.73 -3.66
C SER A 148 -7.43 -3.61 -3.79
N LEU A 149 -8.57 -3.12 -3.29
CA LEU A 149 -9.91 -3.74 -3.35
C LEU A 149 -10.88 -2.89 -4.19
N LEU A 150 -10.36 -2.20 -5.20
CA LEU A 150 -11.10 -1.24 -6.04
C LEU A 150 -11.05 -1.58 -7.52
N PHE A 151 -9.95 -2.17 -7.99
CA PHE A 151 -9.68 -2.39 -9.42
C PHE A 151 -9.55 -3.87 -9.68
N GLY A 152 -10.07 -4.32 -10.82
CA GLY A 152 -9.80 -5.65 -11.34
C GLY A 152 -10.05 -6.75 -10.33
N SER A 153 -11.29 -7.23 -10.18
CA SER A 153 -11.66 -8.27 -9.21
C SER A 153 -10.77 -9.52 -9.27
N GLN A 154 -10.14 -9.77 -10.43
CA GLN A 154 -9.19 -10.86 -10.64
C GLN A 154 -7.93 -10.76 -9.80
N SER A 155 -7.46 -9.57 -9.41
CA SER A 155 -6.26 -9.45 -8.57
C SER A 155 -6.48 -9.90 -7.13
N GLU A 156 -7.74 -9.94 -6.71
CA GLU A 156 -8.17 -10.29 -5.36
C GLU A 156 -8.45 -11.80 -5.22
N LEU A 157 -8.61 -12.50 -6.35
CA LEU A 157 -8.93 -13.92 -6.39
C LEU A 157 -7.67 -14.78 -6.42
N SER A 158 -7.59 -15.72 -5.49
CA SER A 158 -6.55 -16.75 -5.46
C SER A 158 -6.88 -17.90 -6.41
N PHE A 159 -5.91 -18.33 -7.21
CA PHE A 159 -6.00 -19.64 -7.86
C PHE A 159 -5.97 -20.75 -6.80
N PHE A 160 -6.78 -21.80 -6.95
CA PHE A 160 -6.79 -22.95 -6.04
C PHE A 160 -7.12 -24.25 -6.75
N ARG A 161 -6.33 -25.30 -6.49
CA ARG A 161 -6.60 -26.70 -6.82
C ARG A 161 -6.10 -27.59 -5.70
N ILE A 162 -6.84 -28.66 -5.42
CA ILE A 162 -6.46 -29.68 -4.45
C ILE A 162 -6.65 -31.07 -5.03
N LYS A 163 -5.68 -31.95 -4.78
CA LYS A 163 -5.77 -33.39 -4.97
C LYS A 163 -5.55 -34.07 -3.64
N ALA A 164 -6.38 -35.05 -3.29
CA ALA A 164 -6.12 -35.95 -2.18
C ALA A 164 -6.68 -37.35 -2.52
N PRO A 165 -6.15 -38.44 -1.92
CA PRO A 165 -6.58 -39.80 -2.26
C PRO A 165 -8.07 -40.05 -1.96
N MET A 166 -8.60 -39.42 -0.91
CA MET A 166 -10.02 -39.54 -0.52
C MET A 166 -10.97 -38.58 -1.25
N LEU A 167 -10.47 -37.71 -2.13
CA LEU A 167 -11.31 -36.75 -2.83
C LEU A 167 -11.78 -37.30 -4.18
N THR A 168 -13.08 -37.19 -4.44
CA THR A 168 -13.62 -37.40 -5.79
C THR A 168 -13.37 -36.17 -6.66
N PRO A 169 -12.93 -36.32 -7.92
CA PRO A 169 -12.79 -35.19 -8.85
C PRO A 169 -14.09 -34.39 -8.97
N ALA A 170 -14.00 -33.09 -8.74
CA ALA A 170 -15.13 -32.16 -8.84
C ALA A 170 -14.63 -30.74 -9.09
N THR A 171 -15.52 -29.90 -9.62
CA THR A 171 -15.36 -28.44 -9.67
C THR A 171 -16.48 -27.83 -8.85
N SER A 172 -16.20 -26.73 -8.17
CA SER A 172 -17.20 -25.93 -7.47
C SER A 172 -17.06 -24.47 -7.90
N ASP A 173 -18.20 -23.83 -8.15
CA ASP A 173 -18.37 -22.41 -8.40
C ASP A 173 -18.67 -21.62 -7.11
N GLN A 174 -18.77 -22.31 -5.98
CA GLN A 174 -19.05 -21.69 -4.69
C GLN A 174 -17.81 -20.98 -4.16
N THR A 175 -18.02 -19.80 -3.56
CA THR A 175 -16.95 -19.02 -2.96
C THR A 175 -16.34 -19.74 -1.74
N ALA A 176 -15.02 -19.76 -1.67
CA ALA A 176 -14.23 -20.22 -0.54
C ALA A 176 -13.18 -19.17 -0.17
N GLY A 177 -12.87 -19.04 1.11
CA GLY A 177 -11.81 -18.17 1.59
C GLY A 177 -10.48 -18.91 1.71
N VAL A 178 -9.36 -18.18 1.60
CA VAL A 178 -8.02 -18.74 1.91
C VAL A 178 -7.96 -19.28 3.34
N ILE A 179 -8.72 -18.67 4.27
CA ILE A 179 -8.85 -19.10 5.67
C ILE A 179 -9.45 -20.51 5.82
N ASP A 180 -10.19 -21.00 4.81
CA ASP A 180 -10.83 -22.32 4.81
C ASP A 180 -9.86 -23.45 4.40
N ILE A 181 -8.69 -23.10 3.86
CA ILE A 181 -7.71 -24.08 3.37
C ILE A 181 -7.14 -24.88 4.55
N LEU A 182 -6.72 -24.22 5.62
CA LEU A 182 -6.13 -24.88 6.79
C LEU A 182 -7.08 -25.93 7.40
N PRO A 183 -8.33 -25.61 7.80
CA PRO A 183 -9.24 -26.62 8.34
C PRO A 183 -9.56 -27.73 7.34
N SER A 184 -9.60 -27.43 6.03
CA SER A 184 -9.85 -28.43 4.98
C SER A 184 -8.71 -29.41 4.79
N VAL A 185 -7.47 -28.93 4.75
CA VAL A 185 -6.29 -29.78 4.59
C VAL A 185 -6.09 -30.63 5.85
N LEU A 186 -6.28 -30.06 7.04
CA LEU A 186 -6.20 -30.82 8.30
C LEU A 186 -7.27 -31.92 8.34
N GLN A 187 -8.52 -31.62 7.98
CA GLN A 187 -9.58 -32.63 7.94
C GLN A 187 -9.25 -33.78 6.96
N LEU A 188 -8.68 -33.47 5.78
CA LEU A 188 -8.23 -34.50 4.84
C LEU A 188 -7.07 -35.33 5.38
N ALA A 189 -6.22 -34.74 6.22
CA ALA A 189 -5.14 -35.44 6.92
C ALA A 189 -5.62 -36.23 8.15
N GLY A 190 -6.94 -36.25 8.44
CA GLY A 190 -7.50 -36.90 9.63
C GLY A 190 -7.25 -36.13 10.93
N LEU A 191 -6.93 -34.84 10.83
CA LEU A 191 -6.67 -33.94 11.95
C LEU A 191 -7.83 -32.96 12.13
N THR A 192 -7.97 -32.42 13.34
CA THR A 192 -8.96 -31.39 13.65
C THR A 192 -8.27 -30.03 13.79
N ALA A 193 -8.79 -29.02 13.11
CA ALA A 193 -8.36 -27.65 13.34
C ALA A 193 -9.04 -27.09 14.60
N THR A 194 -8.28 -26.46 15.48
CA THR A 194 -8.77 -25.73 16.65
C THR A 194 -8.40 -24.27 16.51
N ASP A 195 -9.24 -23.37 17.04
CA ASP A 195 -8.99 -21.92 17.05
C ASP A 195 -8.76 -21.30 15.66
N VAL A 196 -9.58 -21.69 14.68
CA VAL A 196 -9.58 -21.13 13.32
C VAL A 196 -10.91 -20.48 12.98
N ASP A 197 -10.88 -19.35 12.28
CA ASP A 197 -12.10 -18.66 11.80
C ASP A 197 -12.70 -19.32 10.54
N GLY A 198 -11.85 -19.99 9.75
CA GLY A 198 -12.26 -20.68 8.54
C GLY A 198 -13.03 -21.97 8.83
N LYS A 199 -13.78 -22.44 7.84
CA LYS A 199 -14.54 -23.70 7.91
C LYS A 199 -14.06 -24.64 6.83
N SER A 200 -14.03 -25.94 7.15
CA SER A 200 -13.68 -26.90 6.11
C SER A 200 -14.72 -26.91 4.99
N PHE A 201 -14.25 -26.85 3.75
CA PHE A 201 -15.04 -27.10 2.55
C PHE A 201 -15.07 -28.58 2.17
N VAL A 202 -14.65 -29.50 3.04
CA VAL A 202 -14.64 -30.95 2.77
C VAL A 202 -15.78 -31.61 3.55
N THR A 203 -16.64 -32.34 2.85
CA THR A 203 -17.73 -33.12 3.46
C THR A 203 -17.84 -34.46 2.75
N GLU A 204 -17.67 -35.56 3.49
CA GLU A 204 -17.79 -36.93 2.97
C GLU A 204 -16.90 -37.19 1.72
N GLY A 205 -15.66 -36.67 1.74
CA GLY A 205 -14.73 -36.82 0.61
C GLY A 205 -15.08 -35.96 -0.62
N LYS A 206 -16.00 -35.01 -0.50
CA LYS A 206 -16.38 -34.07 -1.55
C LYS A 206 -16.05 -32.64 -1.16
N LEU A 207 -15.66 -31.84 -2.15
CA LEU A 207 -15.55 -30.38 -1.99
C LEU A 207 -16.96 -29.78 -2.00
N LYS A 208 -17.38 -29.22 -0.87
CA LYS A 208 -18.63 -28.49 -0.67
C LYS A 208 -18.32 -27.19 0.07
N PRO A 209 -17.76 -26.17 -0.61
CA PRO A 209 -17.68 -24.84 -0.02
C PRO A 209 -19.10 -24.38 0.33
N GLN A 210 -19.25 -23.88 1.55
CA GLN A 210 -20.49 -23.22 1.94
C GLN A 210 -20.40 -21.83 1.33
N GLY A 211 -21.21 -21.51 0.32
CA GLY A 211 -21.27 -20.22 -0.36
C GLY A 211 -21.57 -19.08 0.61
N GLN A 212 -20.53 -18.69 1.34
CA GLN A 212 -20.54 -17.73 2.43
C GLN A 212 -20.07 -16.38 1.93
N SER A 213 -20.32 -15.38 2.75
CA SER A 213 -19.75 -14.06 2.58
C SER A 213 -18.34 -14.03 3.17
N TYR A 214 -17.37 -13.53 2.40
CA TYR A 214 -15.98 -13.51 2.82
C TYR A 214 -15.49 -12.08 2.98
N TYR A 215 -14.87 -11.82 4.14
CA TYR A 215 -14.17 -10.58 4.43
C TYR A 215 -12.79 -10.59 3.79
N VAL A 216 -12.41 -9.46 3.18
CA VAL A 216 -11.09 -9.25 2.60
C VAL A 216 -10.58 -7.89 3.07
N GLU A 217 -9.30 -7.81 3.41
CA GLU A 217 -8.65 -6.59 3.87
C GLU A 217 -7.26 -6.46 3.26
N THR A 218 -6.91 -5.26 2.81
CA THR A 218 -5.56 -4.99 2.31
C THR A 218 -4.54 -4.96 3.44
N GLY A 219 -3.34 -5.47 3.17
CA GLY A 219 -2.18 -5.29 4.04
C GLY A 219 -1.64 -3.85 4.08
N LEU A 220 -0.43 -3.69 4.59
CA LEU A 220 0.31 -2.44 4.53
C LEU A 220 0.79 -2.20 3.09
N TRP A 221 0.21 -1.21 2.39
CA TRP A 221 0.71 -0.77 1.10
C TRP A 221 1.26 0.66 1.17
N PRO A 222 2.57 0.87 0.94
CA PRO A 222 3.20 2.19 1.12
C PRO A 222 3.11 3.09 -0.12
N PHE A 223 2.38 2.66 -1.16
CA PHE A 223 2.27 3.35 -2.44
C PHE A 223 0.81 3.63 -2.79
N ALA A 224 0.54 4.78 -3.41
CA ALA A 224 -0.81 5.13 -3.81
C ALA A 224 -1.15 4.39 -5.10
N SER A 225 -2.07 3.43 -5.04
CA SER A 225 -2.63 2.70 -6.17
C SER A 225 -3.62 3.53 -7.00
N TYR A 226 -4.24 4.55 -6.40
CA TYR A 226 -5.18 5.45 -7.06
C TYR A 226 -5.03 6.93 -6.68
N SER A 227 -5.65 7.78 -7.48
CA SER A 227 -5.73 9.22 -7.22
C SER A 227 -6.59 9.52 -6.00
N GLY A 228 -6.05 10.26 -5.02
CA GLY A 228 -6.77 10.60 -3.79
C GLY A 228 -6.70 9.52 -2.69
N GLN A 229 -5.91 8.46 -2.88
CA GLN A 229 -5.69 7.46 -1.83
C GLN A 229 -5.07 8.10 -0.58
N PHE A 230 -5.67 7.80 0.56
CA PHE A 230 -5.14 8.19 1.85
C PHE A 230 -3.97 7.27 2.24
N LEU A 231 -2.81 7.86 2.51
CA LEU A 231 -1.61 7.15 2.95
C LEU A 231 -0.99 7.88 4.14
N THR A 232 -0.94 7.19 5.28
CA THR A 232 -0.36 7.76 6.52
C THR A 232 1.16 7.77 6.47
N THR A 233 1.74 6.73 5.86
CA THR A 233 3.19 6.60 5.74
C THR A 233 3.54 6.28 4.29
N PRO A 234 3.90 7.28 3.45
CA PRO A 234 4.33 7.02 2.09
C PRO A 234 5.66 6.24 2.09
N ALA A 235 5.97 5.57 0.99
CA ALA A 235 7.15 4.72 0.84
C ALA A 235 8.49 5.37 1.24
N THR A 236 8.61 6.70 1.14
CA THR A 236 9.78 7.46 1.59
C THR A 236 10.05 7.37 3.10
N ASN A 237 9.06 6.92 3.89
CA ASN A 237 9.12 6.82 5.35
C ASN A 237 9.00 5.36 5.86
N LEU A 238 9.32 4.36 5.03
CA LEU A 238 9.27 2.94 5.43
C LEU A 238 10.26 2.59 6.55
N GLY A 239 11.45 3.21 6.58
CA GLY A 239 12.45 2.95 7.62
C GLY A 239 11.90 3.25 9.02
N PRO A 240 11.43 4.49 9.30
CA PRO A 240 10.80 4.83 10.57
C PRO A 240 9.56 4.00 10.91
N LEU A 241 8.80 3.53 9.91
CA LEU A 241 7.60 2.71 10.12
C LEU A 241 7.89 1.37 10.79
N LEU A 242 9.09 0.83 10.58
CA LEU A 242 9.44 -0.53 10.95
C LEU A 242 10.40 -0.53 12.13
N LYS A 243 10.13 -1.39 13.11
CA LYS A 243 11.04 -1.72 14.20
C LYS A 243 11.56 -3.13 14.02
N LEU A 244 12.87 -3.31 14.16
CA LEU A 244 13.49 -4.62 14.27
C LEU A 244 13.35 -5.11 15.70
N ASP A 245 12.69 -6.24 15.86
CA ASP A 245 12.83 -7.08 17.04
C ASP A 245 14.08 -7.93 16.86
N SER A 246 15.11 -7.65 17.66
CA SER A 246 16.40 -8.33 17.59
C SER A 246 16.40 -9.73 18.20
N GLU A 247 15.39 -10.09 19.01
CA GLU A 247 15.26 -11.42 19.60
C GLU A 247 14.79 -12.41 18.54
N TYR A 248 13.79 -12.02 17.75
CA TYR A 248 13.19 -12.87 16.72
C TYR A 248 13.69 -12.57 15.30
N TRP A 249 14.52 -11.54 15.12
CA TRP A 249 14.95 -11.02 13.81
C TRP A 249 13.76 -10.71 12.89
N LYS A 250 12.70 -10.12 13.47
CA LYS A 250 11.45 -9.78 12.77
C LYS A 250 11.26 -8.27 12.69
N LEU A 251 10.72 -7.82 11.56
CA LEU A 251 10.30 -6.43 11.39
C LEU A 251 8.82 -6.31 11.76
N PHE A 252 8.51 -5.36 12.63
CA PHE A 252 7.14 -5.03 13.03
C PHE A 252 6.83 -3.59 12.65
N VAL A 253 5.56 -3.31 12.38
CA VAL A 253 5.09 -1.92 12.36
C VAL A 253 5.26 -1.37 13.77
N ASP A 254 5.98 -0.27 13.92
CA ASP A 254 6.09 0.40 15.21
C ASP A 254 4.66 0.71 15.72
N PRO A 255 4.32 0.33 16.96
CA PRO A 255 3.00 0.63 17.55
C PRO A 255 2.58 2.09 17.41
N LEU A 256 3.55 3.01 17.30
CA LEU A 256 3.34 4.42 17.05
C LEU A 256 2.73 4.76 15.67
N PHE A 257 2.80 3.87 14.68
CA PHE A 257 2.20 4.05 13.35
C PHE A 257 0.98 3.14 13.13
N LEU A 258 0.74 2.16 14.00
CA LEU A 258 -0.33 1.17 13.81
C LEU A 258 -1.72 1.79 13.57
N PRO A 259 -2.18 2.82 14.33
CA PRO A 259 -3.46 3.48 14.06
C PRO A 259 -3.58 4.02 12.62
N GLY A 260 -2.52 4.62 12.10
CA GLY A 260 -2.50 5.16 10.75
C GLY A 260 -2.47 4.08 9.68
N VAL A 261 -1.74 2.99 9.93
CA VAL A 261 -1.71 1.82 9.05
C VAL A 261 -3.07 1.14 9.00
N VAL A 262 -3.79 1.03 10.11
CA VAL A 262 -5.15 0.46 10.16
C VAL A 262 -6.16 1.35 9.42
N LEU A 263 -6.03 2.68 9.55
CA LEU A 263 -6.90 3.64 8.90
C LEU A 263 -6.76 3.70 7.37
N GLN A 264 -5.58 3.38 6.83
CA GLN A 264 -5.35 3.39 5.38
C GLN A 264 -5.79 2.09 4.67
N LYS A 265 -6.17 1.04 5.42
CA LYS A 265 -6.59 -0.22 4.83
C LYS A 265 -7.92 -0.09 4.12
N GLN A 266 -8.03 -0.76 2.98
CA GLN A 266 -9.30 -1.02 2.32
C GLN A 266 -9.86 -2.34 2.85
N ARG A 267 -11.18 -2.41 2.98
CA ARG A 267 -11.87 -3.58 3.51
C ARG A 267 -13.05 -3.88 2.61
N ALA A 268 -13.30 -5.15 2.34
CA ALA A 268 -14.41 -5.57 1.52
C ALA A 268 -15.11 -6.79 2.11
N ILE A 269 -16.36 -6.98 1.71
CA ILE A 269 -17.11 -8.22 1.88
C ILE A 269 -17.58 -8.68 0.49
N TYR A 270 -17.37 -9.96 0.19
CA TYR A 270 -17.96 -10.62 -0.97
C TYR A 270 -19.31 -11.24 -0.60
N ILE A 271 -20.32 -11.07 -1.46
CA ILE A 271 -21.64 -11.69 -1.33
C ILE A 271 -22.04 -12.21 -2.71
N GLY A 272 -21.82 -13.52 -2.94
CA GLY A 272 -21.89 -14.08 -4.28
C GLY A 272 -20.92 -13.34 -5.20
N ASP A 273 -21.41 -12.87 -6.34
CA ASP A 273 -20.61 -12.14 -7.32
C ASP A 273 -20.40 -10.66 -6.98
N TYR A 274 -21.00 -10.15 -5.91
CA TYR A 274 -20.85 -8.76 -5.51
C TYR A 274 -19.72 -8.56 -4.53
N ARG A 275 -18.90 -7.53 -4.76
CA ARG A 275 -17.93 -7.02 -3.79
C ARG A 275 -18.34 -5.64 -3.32
N TYR A 276 -18.54 -5.49 -2.01
CA TYR A 276 -18.72 -4.19 -1.36
C TYR A 276 -17.45 -3.81 -0.62
N THR A 277 -16.82 -2.72 -1.03
CA THR A 277 -15.58 -2.18 -0.49
C THR A 277 -15.84 -0.89 0.29
N VAL A 278 -15.23 -0.76 1.46
CA VAL A 278 -15.06 0.48 2.22
C VAL A 278 -13.58 0.83 2.17
N PHE A 279 -13.25 2.03 1.67
CA PHE A 279 -11.87 2.43 1.44
C PHE A 279 -11.64 3.89 1.83
N PRO A 280 -10.44 4.23 2.34
CA PRO A 280 -10.13 5.59 2.76
C PRO A 280 -9.66 6.45 1.57
N THR A 281 -10.16 7.67 1.49
CA THR A 281 -9.70 8.71 0.58
C THR A 281 -9.22 9.92 1.37
N SER A 282 -8.58 10.85 0.68
CA SER A 282 -8.21 12.14 1.28
C SER A 282 -9.41 12.95 1.79
N LYS A 283 -10.63 12.54 1.44
CA LYS A 283 -11.89 13.15 1.86
C LYS A 283 -12.69 12.26 2.83
N GLY A 284 -12.05 11.28 3.46
CA GLY A 284 -12.71 10.32 4.35
C GLY A 284 -13.00 9.00 3.65
N PHE A 285 -13.77 8.13 4.28
CA PHE A 285 -14.10 6.83 3.72
C PHE A 285 -15.14 6.93 2.60
N GLU A 286 -14.98 6.11 1.57
CA GLU A 286 -15.93 5.96 0.49
C GLU A 286 -16.34 4.49 0.40
N GLU A 287 -17.47 4.27 -0.27
CA GLU A 287 -18.05 2.95 -0.49
C GLU A 287 -18.12 2.65 -1.98
N PHE A 288 -17.86 1.40 -2.34
CA PHE A 288 -17.92 0.94 -3.71
C PHE A 288 -18.54 -0.45 -3.77
N LEU A 289 -19.60 -0.62 -4.54
CA LEU A 289 -20.21 -1.92 -4.82
C LEU A 289 -19.98 -2.27 -6.29
N CYS A 290 -19.34 -3.39 -6.61
CA CYS A 290 -19.27 -3.89 -7.99
C CYS A 290 -19.77 -5.32 -8.12
N ASP A 291 -20.28 -5.63 -9.30
CA ASP A 291 -20.55 -6.98 -9.79
C ASP A 291 -19.27 -7.52 -10.41
N THR A 292 -18.59 -8.42 -9.71
CA THR A 292 -17.26 -8.91 -10.07
C THR A 292 -17.27 -9.93 -11.21
N GLU A 293 -18.44 -10.48 -11.55
CA GLU A 293 -18.61 -11.41 -12.68
C GLU A 293 -18.85 -10.61 -13.97
N ARG A 294 -19.80 -9.67 -13.95
CA ARG A 294 -20.21 -8.89 -15.14
C ARG A 294 -19.30 -7.69 -15.40
N ASP A 295 -18.73 -7.11 -14.35
CA ASP A 295 -17.79 -5.98 -14.42
C ASP A 295 -16.49 -6.35 -13.71
N LYS A 296 -15.70 -7.23 -14.36
CA LYS A 296 -14.38 -7.67 -13.83
C LYS A 296 -13.43 -6.52 -13.55
N GLY A 297 -13.57 -5.39 -14.25
CA GLY A 297 -12.77 -4.19 -14.04
C GLY A 297 -13.22 -3.35 -12.84
N CYS A 298 -14.38 -3.66 -12.25
CA CYS A 298 -15.08 -2.86 -11.24
C CYS A 298 -15.13 -1.38 -11.62
N LEU A 299 -15.63 -1.11 -12.83
CA LEU A 299 -15.68 0.21 -13.46
C LEU A 299 -16.88 1.05 -13.02
N THR A 300 -17.91 0.43 -12.46
CA THR A 300 -19.18 1.07 -12.09
C THR A 300 -19.51 0.81 -10.63
N ASN A 301 -19.83 1.87 -9.88
CA ASN A 301 -20.29 1.75 -8.50
C ASN A 301 -21.80 1.54 -8.45
N LEU A 302 -22.23 0.33 -8.10
CA LEU A 302 -23.62 -0.11 -8.06
C LEU A 302 -24.36 0.21 -6.75
N ALA A 303 -23.72 0.92 -5.82
CA ALA A 303 -24.24 1.13 -4.47
C ALA A 303 -25.64 1.81 -4.46
N LEU A 304 -25.87 2.76 -5.39
CA LEU A 304 -27.16 3.45 -5.51
C LEU A 304 -28.21 2.62 -6.28
N GLU A 305 -27.78 1.80 -7.24
CA GLU A 305 -28.69 0.98 -8.04
C GLU A 305 -29.15 -0.29 -7.31
N LEU A 306 -28.37 -0.80 -6.35
CA LEU A 306 -28.64 -2.04 -5.62
C LEU A 306 -28.71 -1.82 -4.09
N PRO A 307 -29.69 -1.05 -3.59
CA PRO A 307 -29.75 -0.66 -2.17
C PRO A 307 -29.93 -1.84 -1.21
N GLU A 308 -30.63 -2.91 -1.62
CA GLU A 308 -30.82 -4.10 -0.78
C GLU A 308 -29.52 -4.91 -0.63
N VAL A 309 -28.75 -5.07 -1.71
CA VAL A 309 -27.42 -5.71 -1.67
C VAL A 309 -26.47 -4.89 -0.81
N LEU A 310 -26.47 -3.57 -0.99
CA LEU A 310 -25.67 -2.64 -0.17
C LEU A 310 -26.01 -2.76 1.33
N LYS A 311 -27.31 -2.81 1.67
CA LYS A 311 -27.76 -2.95 3.06
C LYS A 311 -27.30 -4.27 3.67
N GLN A 312 -27.41 -5.37 2.93
CA GLN A 312 -26.91 -6.68 3.35
C GLN A 312 -25.39 -6.64 3.58
N ALA A 313 -24.64 -6.10 2.63
CA ALA A 313 -23.18 -5.98 2.70
C ALA A 313 -22.72 -5.16 3.90
N ARG A 314 -23.32 -3.99 4.13
CA ARG A 314 -23.07 -3.16 5.32
C ARG A 314 -23.29 -3.94 6.61
N SER A 315 -24.39 -4.68 6.70
CA SER A 315 -24.70 -5.48 7.89
C SER A 315 -23.65 -6.56 8.16
N GLN A 316 -23.13 -7.20 7.11
CA GLN A 316 -22.18 -8.30 7.23
C GLN A 316 -20.73 -7.85 7.45
N ILE A 317 -20.33 -6.68 6.92
CA ILE A 317 -18.98 -6.16 7.16
C ILE A 317 -18.84 -5.49 8.54
N THR A 318 -19.95 -4.98 9.11
CA THR A 318 -19.94 -4.21 10.37
C THR A 318 -19.21 -4.90 11.53
N PRO A 319 -19.40 -6.21 11.79
CA PRO A 319 -18.69 -6.91 12.88
C PRO A 319 -17.16 -6.84 12.76
N TYR A 320 -16.60 -6.83 11.54
CA TYR A 320 -15.15 -6.77 11.33
C TYR A 320 -14.55 -5.42 11.71
N PHE A 321 -15.36 -4.36 11.76
CA PHE A 321 -14.94 -3.03 12.22
C PHE A 321 -14.98 -2.89 13.75
N LYS A 322 -15.53 -3.86 14.49
CA LYS A 322 -15.77 -3.71 15.93
C LYS A 322 -14.49 -3.41 16.70
N ALA A 323 -13.40 -4.14 16.42
CA ALA A 323 -12.13 -3.90 17.09
C ALA A 323 -11.63 -2.47 16.85
N ASP A 324 -11.68 -2.00 15.61
CA ASP A 324 -11.26 -0.64 15.26
C ASP A 324 -12.15 0.43 15.89
N ILE A 325 -13.45 0.16 16.02
CA ILE A 325 -14.40 1.04 16.70
C ILE A 325 -14.13 1.08 18.21
N ASP A 326 -13.91 -0.07 18.84
CA ASP A 326 -13.66 -0.20 20.27
C ASP A 326 -12.33 0.46 20.67
N HIS A 327 -11.37 0.56 19.74
CA HIS A 327 -10.09 1.28 19.89
C HIS A 327 -10.13 2.72 19.35
N ASP A 328 -11.33 3.27 19.10
CA ASP A 328 -11.55 4.64 18.62
C ASP A 328 -10.80 5.00 17.31
N LEU A 329 -10.47 3.98 16.50
CA LEU A 329 -9.88 4.14 15.18
C LEU A 329 -10.95 4.43 14.13
N LEU A 330 -12.15 3.84 14.24
CA LEU A 330 -13.25 4.01 13.28
C LEU A 330 -14.54 4.54 13.91
N ARG A 331 -15.25 5.43 13.20
CA ARG A 331 -16.54 5.98 13.62
C ARG A 331 -17.70 5.08 13.19
N VAL A 332 -18.51 4.66 14.16
CA VAL A 332 -19.81 4.00 13.91
C VAL A 332 -20.71 4.96 13.13
N GLY A 333 -21.17 4.55 11.94
CA GLY A 333 -21.97 5.37 11.01
C GLY A 333 -21.18 6.02 9.86
N ALA A 334 -19.85 5.86 9.81
CA ALA A 334 -19.01 6.42 8.74
C ALA A 334 -19.25 5.78 7.35
N CYS A 335 -19.90 4.62 7.27
CA CYS A 335 -20.26 4.03 5.98
C CYS A 335 -21.55 4.63 5.37
N SER A 336 -22.50 5.13 6.17
CA SER A 336 -23.83 5.49 5.63
C SER A 336 -24.06 6.98 5.37
N SER A 337 -23.14 7.86 5.77
CA SER A 337 -23.16 9.27 5.41
C SER A 337 -21.91 9.94 5.93
N LEU A 338 -20.82 9.90 5.16
CA LEU A 338 -19.85 10.99 5.28
C LEU A 338 -20.46 12.17 4.55
N PRO A 339 -20.78 13.29 5.24
CA PRO A 339 -21.21 14.50 4.56
C PRO A 339 -20.14 14.82 3.52
N SER A 340 -20.56 15.26 2.33
CA SER A 340 -19.66 15.88 1.37
C SER A 340 -18.70 16.79 2.12
N MET A 341 -17.41 16.48 2.06
CA MET A 341 -16.34 17.23 2.72
C MET A 341 -16.19 18.62 2.10
N GLU A 342 -17.14 19.48 2.40
CA GLU A 342 -17.06 20.92 2.30
C GLU A 342 -16.06 21.40 3.38
N PRO A 343 -14.94 22.05 3.01
CA PRO A 343 -13.91 22.53 3.95
C PRO A 343 -14.40 23.58 4.97
N SER A 344 -15.67 23.97 4.92
CA SER A 344 -16.21 25.17 5.56
C SER A 344 -16.73 24.96 6.99
N THR A 345 -16.82 23.72 7.50
CA THR A 345 -17.31 23.48 8.87
C THR A 345 -16.26 22.78 9.73
N ALA A 346 -15.80 23.47 10.79
CA ALA A 346 -14.94 22.89 11.80
C ALA A 346 -15.66 21.70 12.49
N PRO A 347 -14.98 20.58 12.75
CA PRO A 347 -15.61 19.42 13.36
C PRO A 347 -16.06 19.70 14.80
N LYS A 348 -17.09 18.99 15.26
CA LYS A 348 -17.57 19.13 16.65
C LYS A 348 -16.48 18.66 17.61
N PHE A 349 -16.20 19.45 18.65
CA PHE A 349 -15.13 19.15 19.63
C PHE A 349 -15.29 17.78 20.32
N SER A 350 -16.54 17.33 20.51
CA SER A 350 -16.83 15.99 21.03
C SER A 350 -16.43 14.85 20.08
N GLU A 351 -16.42 15.10 18.77
CA GLU A 351 -15.97 14.12 17.77
C GLU A 351 -14.45 14.07 17.70
N VAL A 352 -13.79 15.24 17.78
CA VAL A 352 -12.32 15.34 17.85
C VAL A 352 -11.76 14.62 19.08
N ARG A 353 -12.46 14.71 20.22
CA ARG A 353 -12.13 13.96 21.44
C ARG A 353 -12.10 12.45 21.23
N LYS A 354 -13.08 11.92 20.51
CA LYS A 354 -13.26 10.48 20.33
C LYS A 354 -12.36 9.92 19.23
N TYR A 355 -12.33 10.56 18.06
CA TYR A 355 -11.65 10.02 16.87
C TYR A 355 -10.31 10.69 16.59
N GLN A 356 -9.48 10.80 17.62
CA GLN A 356 -8.31 11.68 17.63
C GLN A 356 -7.34 11.39 16.48
N TRP A 357 -7.09 10.11 16.17
CA TRP A 357 -6.23 9.70 15.05
C TRP A 357 -6.84 10.04 13.69
N GLN A 358 -8.14 9.87 13.51
CA GLN A 358 -8.82 10.22 12.25
C GLN A 358 -8.67 11.70 11.95
N TYR A 359 -8.94 12.56 12.95
CA TYR A 359 -8.81 14.00 12.80
C TYR A 359 -7.36 14.44 12.59
N PHE A 360 -6.41 13.83 13.31
CA PHE A 360 -4.99 14.10 13.08
C PHE A 360 -4.60 13.85 11.62
N PHE A 361 -4.95 12.68 11.10
CA PHE A 361 -4.61 12.34 9.73
C PHE A 361 -5.40 13.13 8.69
N GLN A 362 -6.65 13.49 8.98
CA GLN A 362 -7.43 14.41 8.16
C GLN A 362 -6.73 15.77 8.04
N ALA A 363 -6.20 16.29 9.14
CA ALA A 363 -5.44 17.54 9.14
C ALA A 363 -4.15 17.42 8.32
N LEU A 364 -3.41 16.32 8.43
CA LEU A 364 -2.21 16.09 7.60
C LEU A 364 -2.54 16.06 6.10
N GLU A 365 -3.66 15.45 5.74
CA GLU A 365 -4.05 15.30 4.35
C GLU A 365 -4.62 16.61 3.77
N CYS A 366 -5.47 17.34 4.51
CA CYS A 366 -5.91 18.69 4.11
C CYS A 366 -4.74 19.63 3.86
N LEU A 367 -3.71 19.54 4.70
CA LEU A 367 -2.48 20.31 4.53
C LEU A 367 -1.71 19.89 3.26
N ARG A 368 -1.61 18.59 3.00
CA ARG A 368 -0.76 18.04 1.93
C ARG A 368 -1.38 18.10 0.54
N SER A 369 -2.67 17.79 0.41
CA SER A 369 -3.33 17.68 -0.92
C SER A 369 -4.21 18.87 -1.29
N LYS A 370 -4.72 19.62 -0.31
CA LYS A 370 -5.60 20.78 -0.56
C LYS A 370 -4.97 22.12 -0.20
N HIS A 371 -3.80 22.11 0.45
CA HIS A 371 -3.17 23.31 1.00
C HIS A 371 -4.10 24.11 1.93
N ASP A 372 -5.01 23.43 2.64
CA ASP A 372 -5.94 24.07 3.57
C ASP A 372 -5.31 24.18 4.96
N TYR A 373 -4.45 25.18 5.10
CA TYR A 373 -3.68 25.44 6.33
C TYR A 373 -4.58 25.81 7.51
N ALA A 374 -5.67 26.55 7.26
CA ALA A 374 -6.55 27.04 8.32
C ALA A 374 -7.33 25.90 8.98
N TYR A 375 -7.94 25.03 8.17
CA TYR A 375 -8.67 23.86 8.65
C TYR A 375 -7.75 22.88 9.39
N SER A 376 -6.59 22.60 8.80
CA SER A 376 -5.58 21.70 9.39
C SER A 376 -5.09 22.23 10.72
N THR A 377 -4.80 23.54 10.81
CA THR A 377 -4.39 24.21 12.05
C THR A 377 -5.46 24.14 13.12
N ALA A 378 -6.73 24.37 12.77
CA ALA A 378 -7.83 24.31 13.71
C ALA A 378 -7.96 22.92 14.35
N ILE A 379 -7.82 21.85 13.54
CA ILE A 379 -7.87 20.48 14.04
C ILE A 379 -6.64 20.15 14.90
N LEU A 380 -5.43 20.45 14.43
CA LEU A 380 -4.20 20.15 15.18
C LEU A 380 -4.16 20.89 16.52
N ASN A 381 -4.62 22.15 16.57
CA ASN A 381 -4.75 22.90 17.83
C ASN A 381 -5.78 22.29 18.76
N SER A 382 -6.93 21.88 18.22
CA SER A 382 -7.96 21.19 19.01
C SER A 382 -7.42 19.90 19.64
N LEU A 383 -6.59 19.14 18.91
CA LEU A 383 -5.95 17.93 19.40
C LEU A 383 -4.85 18.22 20.43
N MET A 384 -3.99 19.22 20.21
CA MET A 384 -2.89 19.55 21.13
C MET A 384 -3.39 20.08 22.47
N ASN A 385 -4.43 20.91 22.44
CA ASN A 385 -4.99 21.55 23.63
C ASN A 385 -5.94 20.66 24.43
N ASN A 386 -6.22 19.45 23.95
CA ASN A 386 -7.11 18.52 24.61
C ASN A 386 -6.31 17.60 25.57
N GLU A 387 -6.63 17.67 26.86
CA GLU A 387 -5.96 16.89 27.91
C GLU A 387 -6.18 15.37 27.77
N GLU A 388 -7.29 14.95 27.17
CA GLU A 388 -7.63 13.53 26.91
C GLU A 388 -6.91 12.96 25.68
N VAL A 389 -6.18 13.79 24.91
CA VAL A 389 -5.40 13.31 23.76
C VAL A 389 -4.14 12.62 24.23
N SER A 390 -3.95 11.38 23.77
CA SER A 390 -2.80 10.56 24.17
C SER A 390 -1.47 11.28 23.95
N ALA A 391 -0.53 11.15 24.90
CA ALA A 391 0.82 11.68 24.77
C ALA A 391 1.52 11.18 23.49
N GLN A 392 1.16 9.97 23.06
CA GLN A 392 1.57 9.34 21.82
C GLN A 392 1.14 10.16 20.59
N LEU A 393 -0.13 10.57 20.52
CA LEU A 393 -0.65 11.39 19.42
C LEU A 393 -0.11 12.83 19.48
N LYS A 394 0.03 13.44 20.66
CA LYS A 394 0.67 14.76 20.79
C LYS A 394 2.11 14.76 20.28
N SER A 395 2.88 13.73 20.61
CA SER A 395 4.24 13.53 20.10
C SER A 395 4.27 13.43 18.57
N ARG A 396 3.25 12.81 17.96
CA ARG A 396 3.09 12.72 16.50
C ARG A 396 2.75 14.06 15.86
N ILE A 397 1.86 14.85 16.47
CA ILE A 397 1.53 16.19 15.99
C ILE A 397 2.79 17.05 15.97
N LEU A 398 3.64 16.94 16.99
CA LEU A 398 4.93 17.63 17.06
C LEU A 398 5.92 17.13 15.98
N LEU A 399 6.11 15.81 15.83
CA LEU A 399 7.03 15.22 14.83
C LEU A 399 6.60 15.51 13.38
N HIS A 400 5.31 15.36 13.06
CA HIS A 400 4.80 15.68 11.73
C HIS A 400 4.74 17.17 11.49
N GLY A 401 4.41 17.98 12.50
CA GLY A 401 4.46 19.43 12.43
C GLY A 401 5.86 19.95 12.09
N LEU A 402 6.91 19.35 12.68
CA LEU A 402 8.31 19.63 12.36
C LEU A 402 8.68 19.20 10.93
N ASN A 403 8.24 18.01 10.49
CA ASN A 403 8.48 17.55 9.11
C ASN A 403 7.68 18.34 8.06
N LEU A 404 6.49 18.85 8.41
CA LEU A 404 5.67 19.70 7.54
C LEU A 404 6.25 21.10 7.41
N CYS A 405 6.81 21.66 8.49
CA CYS A 405 7.66 22.85 8.44
C CYS A 405 8.93 22.56 7.59
N GLY A 406 9.51 21.37 7.74
CA GLY A 406 10.66 20.87 6.98
C GLY A 406 10.42 20.71 5.48
N TRP A 407 9.23 20.25 5.08
CA TRP A 407 8.83 20.11 3.67
C TRP A 407 8.56 21.45 3.00
N ALA A 408 7.96 22.41 3.73
CA ALA A 408 7.87 23.79 3.27
C ALA A 408 9.26 24.42 3.06
N THR A 409 10.26 24.03 3.87
CA THR A 409 11.66 24.44 3.67
C THR A 409 12.40 23.67 2.57
N ALA A 410 12.15 22.38 2.37
CA ALA A 410 12.96 21.53 1.47
C ALA A 410 12.48 21.51 0.01
N PHE A 411 11.17 21.63 -0.26
CA PHE A 411 10.65 21.54 -1.63
C PHE A 411 10.91 22.79 -2.48
N ASN A 412 11.25 23.92 -1.87
CA ASN A 412 11.50 25.18 -2.59
C ASN A 412 12.95 25.69 -2.49
N SER A 413 13.86 24.98 -1.82
CA SER A 413 15.27 25.38 -1.72
C SER A 413 16.25 24.44 -2.43
N ILE A 414 15.85 23.24 -2.87
CA ILE A 414 16.80 22.29 -3.48
C ILE A 414 16.14 21.56 -4.67
N ASN A 415 16.63 21.89 -5.88
CA ASN A 415 16.43 21.21 -7.18
C ASN A 415 15.10 21.40 -7.93
N MET A 416 14.78 22.63 -8.35
CA MET A 416 13.86 22.85 -9.48
C MET A 416 14.67 23.01 -10.79
N PRO A 417 14.52 22.12 -11.79
CA PRO A 417 15.22 22.24 -13.08
C PRO A 417 14.88 23.55 -13.78
N ASP A 418 15.87 24.19 -14.42
CA ASP A 418 15.75 25.55 -14.97
C ASP A 418 14.61 25.72 -15.99
N TYR A 419 14.20 24.64 -16.67
CA TYR A 419 13.08 24.68 -17.61
C TYR A 419 11.73 24.98 -16.92
N MET A 420 11.52 24.56 -15.67
CA MET A 420 10.28 24.86 -14.93
C MET A 420 10.28 26.29 -14.38
N ARG A 421 11.45 26.87 -14.05
CA ARG A 421 11.57 28.27 -13.63
C ARG A 421 11.14 29.24 -14.74
N ASN A 422 11.54 28.94 -15.99
CA ASN A 422 11.21 29.76 -17.14
C ASN A 422 9.74 29.64 -17.59
N HIS A 423 9.08 28.51 -17.32
CA HIS A 423 7.66 28.32 -17.65
C HIS A 423 6.70 29.00 -16.66
N LEU A 424 7.14 29.25 -15.42
CA LEU A 424 6.31 29.85 -14.37
C LEU A 424 6.49 31.37 -14.23
N ASN A 425 7.33 31.99 -15.07
CA ASN A 425 7.57 33.44 -15.14
C ASN A 425 7.86 34.08 -13.76
N ILE A 426 8.64 33.38 -12.93
CA ILE A 426 9.04 33.83 -11.59
C ILE A 426 10.21 34.79 -11.76
N ASN A 427 9.94 36.10 -11.77
CA ASN A 427 10.95 37.15 -11.72
C ASN A 427 11.39 37.44 -10.28
N GLU A 428 12.63 37.94 -10.16
CA GLU A 428 13.47 38.13 -8.96
C GLU A 428 12.88 38.99 -7.83
N ASP A 429 11.85 38.50 -7.13
CA ASP A 429 11.48 39.01 -5.80
C ASP A 429 11.58 37.89 -4.75
N THR A 430 12.80 37.34 -4.64
CA THR A 430 13.16 36.26 -3.72
C THR A 430 13.04 36.67 -2.24
N ASP A 431 13.19 37.94 -1.91
CA ASP A 431 13.15 38.42 -0.52
C ASP A 431 11.73 38.51 0.05
N LEU A 432 10.75 38.95 -0.73
CA LEU A 432 9.36 39.06 -0.28
C LEU A 432 8.72 37.68 -0.08
N ALA A 433 9.09 36.73 -0.94
CA ALA A 433 8.71 35.33 -0.83
C ALA A 433 9.32 34.72 0.45
N GLN A 434 10.64 34.89 0.66
CA GLN A 434 11.35 34.42 1.87
C GLN A 434 10.81 35.00 3.18
N LEU A 435 10.37 36.26 3.20
CA LEU A 435 9.72 36.89 4.35
C LEU A 435 8.36 36.25 4.68
N LYS A 436 7.50 36.03 3.67
CA LYS A 436 6.23 35.32 3.86
C LYS A 436 6.44 33.85 4.28
N TYR A 437 7.50 33.20 3.81
CA TYR A 437 7.86 31.81 4.18
C TYR A 437 8.34 31.69 5.62
N GLY A 438 9.15 32.62 6.09
CA GLY A 438 9.58 32.65 7.49
C GLY A 438 8.40 32.93 8.43
N GLU A 439 7.47 33.83 8.07
CA GLU A 439 6.28 34.10 8.89
C GLU A 439 5.34 32.89 8.99
N ALA A 440 5.16 32.14 7.90
CA ALA A 440 4.36 30.91 7.90
C ALA A 440 5.01 29.81 8.76
N THR A 441 6.32 29.66 8.67
CA THR A 441 7.11 28.72 9.49
C THR A 441 7.07 29.11 10.98
N LEU A 442 7.22 30.40 11.27
CA LEU A 442 7.14 30.96 12.63
C LEU A 442 5.76 30.74 13.25
N ARG A 443 4.69 30.99 12.49
CA ARG A 443 3.31 30.69 12.93
C ARG A 443 3.15 29.20 13.20
N CYS A 444 3.59 28.33 12.30
CA CYS A 444 3.48 26.88 12.47
C CYS A 444 4.25 26.37 13.72
N LEU A 445 5.48 26.85 13.95
CA LEU A 445 6.29 26.47 15.11
C LEU A 445 5.73 27.00 16.44
N THR A 446 5.14 28.19 16.42
CA THR A 446 4.46 28.80 17.57
C THR A 446 3.16 28.05 17.90
N ILE A 447 2.41 27.64 16.87
CA ILE A 447 1.20 26.80 16.95
C ILE A 447 1.51 25.41 17.53
N LEU A 448 2.69 24.86 17.22
CA LEU A 448 3.14 23.56 17.74
C LEU A 448 3.78 23.64 19.14
N GLY A 449 3.80 24.80 19.79
CA GLY A 449 4.37 24.97 21.14
C GLY A 449 5.90 24.80 21.22
N ASN A 450 6.61 24.79 20.09
CA ASN A 450 8.06 24.68 20.05
C ASN A 450 8.70 26.08 20.13
N HIS A 451 8.61 26.68 21.32
CA HIS A 451 9.01 28.07 21.58
C HIS A 451 10.47 28.36 21.19
N VAL A 452 11.38 27.39 21.39
CA VAL A 452 12.81 27.54 21.06
C VAL A 452 13.05 27.61 19.56
N ALA A 453 12.40 26.75 18.76
CA ALA A 453 12.51 26.78 17.32
C ALA A 453 11.81 28.01 16.71
N ALA A 454 10.66 28.40 17.27
CA ALA A 454 9.96 29.63 16.88
C ALA A 454 10.83 30.86 17.14
N GLU A 455 11.48 30.95 18.29
CA GLU A 455 12.38 32.06 18.64
C GLU A 455 13.59 32.15 17.69
N LEU A 456 14.17 31.01 17.31
CA LEU A 456 15.28 30.95 16.33
C LEU A 456 14.88 31.45 14.93
N VAL A 457 13.69 31.07 14.46
CA VAL A 457 13.15 31.54 13.17
C VAL A 457 12.74 33.02 13.24
N SER A 458 12.20 33.45 14.38
CA SER A 458 11.86 34.86 14.64
C SER A 458 13.09 35.76 14.59
N ASN A 459 14.18 35.35 15.25
CA ASN A 459 15.43 36.09 15.28
C ASN A 459 16.07 36.20 13.88
N LYS A 460 16.03 35.13 13.07
CA LYS A 460 16.48 35.16 11.67
C LYS A 460 15.62 36.04 10.76
N LEU A 461 14.31 36.10 10.99
CA LEU A 461 13.39 36.99 10.28
C LEU A 461 13.64 38.46 10.61
N LEU A 462 13.91 38.76 11.89
CA LEU A 462 14.24 40.09 12.36
C LEU A 462 15.58 40.57 11.78
N GLU A 463 16.60 39.71 11.70
CA GLU A 463 17.87 40.02 11.04
C GLU A 463 17.73 40.33 9.54
N LYS A 464 16.82 39.63 8.84
CA LYS A 464 16.55 39.89 7.41
C LYS A 464 15.75 41.17 7.18
N ARG A 465 14.87 41.56 8.11
CA ARG A 465 14.12 42.82 8.04
C ARG A 465 14.99 44.05 8.27
N SER A 466 16.16 43.91 8.88
CA SER A 466 16.96 45.04 9.37
C SER A 466 18.24 45.35 8.58
N LYS A 467 18.59 44.61 7.53
CA LYS A 467 19.87 44.78 6.81
C LYS A 467 19.69 45.15 5.34
N SER A 468 20.51 46.06 4.83
CA SER A 468 20.54 46.41 3.40
C SER A 468 21.34 45.37 2.60
N LYS A 469 21.05 45.24 1.29
CA LYS A 469 21.70 44.30 0.35
C LYS A 469 23.24 44.28 0.47
N THR A 470 23.85 45.45 0.66
CA THR A 470 25.31 45.62 0.81
C THR A 470 25.87 44.99 2.10
N GLN A 471 25.08 44.94 3.18
CA GLN A 471 25.49 44.28 4.43
C GLN A 471 25.42 42.75 4.34
N ILE A 472 24.50 42.22 3.51
CA ILE A 472 24.37 40.79 3.26
C ILE A 472 25.56 40.28 2.44
N GLU A 473 25.97 41.02 1.41
CA GLU A 473 27.14 40.66 0.58
C GLU A 473 28.45 40.64 1.39
N SER A 474 28.62 41.56 2.34
CA SER A 474 29.76 41.57 3.27
C SER A 474 29.79 40.35 4.20
N LEU A 475 28.64 39.92 4.72
CA LEU A 475 28.54 38.77 5.64
C LEU A 475 28.76 37.44 4.91
N VAL A 476 28.27 37.32 3.67
CA VAL A 476 28.50 36.14 2.83
C VAL A 476 29.98 36.01 2.47
N GLN A 477 30.69 37.11 2.19
CA GLN A 477 32.13 37.07 1.94
C GLN A 477 32.93 36.68 3.20
N GLN A 478 32.47 37.11 4.38
CA GLN A 478 33.07 36.73 5.66
C GLN A 478 32.89 35.23 5.95
N GLU A 479 31.67 34.70 5.85
CA GLU A 479 31.41 33.25 6.03
C GLU A 479 32.17 32.39 5.01
N LEU A 480 32.26 32.83 3.74
CA LEU A 480 33.03 32.10 2.72
C LEU A 480 34.54 32.08 3.03
N SER A 481 35.06 33.10 3.71
CA SER A 481 36.45 33.13 4.18
C SER A 481 36.69 32.22 5.38
N GLU A 482 35.75 32.16 6.32
CA GLU A 482 35.80 31.30 7.51
C GLU A 482 35.68 29.82 7.13
N ILE A 483 34.81 29.50 6.16
CA ILE A 483 34.68 28.14 5.60
C ILE A 483 35.96 27.71 4.88
N ARG A 484 36.62 28.62 4.13
CA ARG A 484 37.91 28.34 3.48
C ARG A 484 39.02 28.07 4.50
N GLN A 485 39.10 28.86 5.57
CA GLN A 485 40.04 28.61 6.67
C GLN A 485 39.74 27.28 7.40
N SER A 486 38.47 26.93 7.62
CA SER A 486 38.10 25.65 8.26
C SER A 486 38.50 24.43 7.41
N ARG A 487 38.46 24.55 6.07
CA ARG A 487 38.88 23.48 5.14
C ARG A 487 40.39 23.32 5.06
N GLU A 488 41.17 24.39 5.21
CA GLU A 488 42.63 24.30 5.32
C GLU A 488 43.07 23.67 6.65
N LEU A 489 42.33 23.91 7.75
CA LEU A 489 42.55 23.27 9.05
C LEU A 489 42.20 21.78 9.07
N HIS A 490 41.28 21.32 8.21
CA HIS A 490 40.92 19.89 8.10
C HIS A 490 41.85 19.04 7.22
N ASN A 491 42.77 19.65 6.48
CA ASN A 491 43.77 18.93 5.67
C ASN A 491 45.14 18.77 6.37
N LEU A 492 45.27 19.16 7.64
CA LEU A 492 46.56 19.16 8.35
C LEU A 492 46.62 18.43 9.69
N ASN A 493 45.61 17.65 10.09
CA ASN A 493 45.70 16.70 11.21
C ASN A 493 44.76 15.52 10.92
N GLU A 494 45.12 14.25 10.79
CA GLU A 494 46.36 13.48 10.81
C GLU A 494 45.97 12.12 10.20
N MET A 495 46.83 11.52 9.37
CA MET A 495 46.99 10.05 9.37
C MET A 495 47.80 9.70 10.64
N PRO A 496 47.57 8.53 11.25
CA PRO A 496 48.18 7.29 10.74
C PRO A 496 47.21 6.35 10.03
#